data_AF-A0AAV2HEX8-F1
#
_entry.id   AF-A0AAV2HEX8-F1
#
_cell.length_a   1.000
_cell.length_b   1.000
_cell.length_c   1.000
_cell.angle_alpha   90.00
_cell.angle_beta   90.00
_cell.angle_gamma   90.00
#
_symmetry.space_group_name_H-M   'P 1'
#
loop_
_entity.id
_entity.type
_entity.pdbx_description
1 polymer ?
#
loop_
_entity_poly.entity_id
_entity_poly.type
_entity_poly.pdbx_seq_one_letter_code
_entity_poly.pdbx_strand_id
1 'polypeptide(L)'
;MYKAIILLLTAAVAYGQQHECPVCTDEYNYKSCTEIRTCHDSHQICMVRIDTSINNRIEYFCTNYNICELYASQGCNPSNGLACYFCCIDVEGCRGQREALFMGILAGK
;
A
#
# COMPACT_ATOMS: atom_id res chain seq x y z
N MET A 1 -26.93 9.66 52.79
CA MET A 1 -27.12 9.37 51.35
C MET A 1 -26.09 10.16 50.56
N TYR A 2 -24.98 9.55 50.15
CA TYR A 2 -24.09 10.13 49.13
C TYR A 2 -23.53 8.99 48.27
N LYS A 3 -24.01 8.90 47.03
CA LYS A 3 -23.47 7.97 46.02
C LYS A 3 -22.21 8.63 45.43
N ALA A 4 -21.04 8.11 45.78
CA ALA A 4 -19.79 8.48 45.13
C ALA A 4 -19.77 7.87 43.72
N ILE A 5 -19.75 8.71 42.70
CA ILE A 5 -19.59 8.31 41.30
C ILE A 5 -18.08 8.36 41.01
N ILE A 6 -17.46 7.19 40.88
CA ILE A 6 -16.07 7.06 40.45
C ILE A 6 -16.04 7.20 38.92
N LEU A 7 -15.58 8.34 38.44
CA LEU A 7 -15.30 8.58 37.01
C LEU A 7 -13.97 7.93 36.65
N LEU A 8 -14.03 6.77 36.00
CA LEU A 8 -12.87 6.12 35.37
C LEU A 8 -12.52 6.88 34.09
N LEU A 9 -11.51 7.75 34.17
CA LEU A 9 -10.86 8.36 33.00
C LEU A 9 -9.96 7.32 32.35
N THR A 10 -10.46 6.60 31.35
CA THR A 10 -9.63 5.78 30.48
C THR A 10 -8.85 6.70 29.54
N ALA A 11 -7.56 6.89 29.82
CA ALA A 11 -6.64 7.53 28.88
C ALA A 11 -6.47 6.61 27.66
N ALA A 12 -7.10 6.97 26.54
CA ALA A 12 -6.82 6.33 25.26
C ALA A 12 -5.42 6.76 24.83
N VAL A 13 -4.43 5.88 25.02
CA VAL A 13 -3.13 6.02 24.40
C VAL A 13 -3.31 5.89 22.89
N ALA A 14 -3.24 7.02 22.19
CA ALA A 14 -3.13 7.06 20.75
C ALA A 14 -1.76 6.49 20.38
N TYR A 15 -1.68 5.18 20.19
CA TYR A 15 -0.54 4.57 19.50
C TYR A 15 -0.53 5.18 18.09
N GLY A 16 0.51 5.96 17.78
CA GLY A 16 0.75 6.42 16.41
C GLY A 16 0.79 5.18 15.53
N GLN A 17 -0.13 5.08 14.57
CA GLN A 17 -0.21 3.90 13.72
C GLN A 17 1.06 3.84 12.88
N GLN A 18 1.95 2.90 13.20
CA GLN A 18 3.07 2.58 12.33
C GLN A 18 2.49 1.98 11.05
N HIS A 19 2.69 2.69 9.94
CA HIS A 19 2.21 2.30 8.63
C HIS A 19 3.16 1.27 8.01
N GLU A 20 2.63 0.21 7.40
CA GLU A 20 3.41 -0.89 6.86
C GLU A 20 3.11 -1.10 5.38
N CYS A 21 4.15 -1.33 4.58
CA CYS A 21 4.04 -1.65 3.16
C CYS A 21 4.62 -3.01 2.83
N PRO A 22 4.05 -3.75 1.86
CA PRO A 22 4.64 -5.00 1.39
C PRO A 22 6.03 -4.81 0.81
N VAL A 23 6.82 -5.88 0.82
CA VAL A 23 8.11 -6.00 0.13
C VAL A 23 8.13 -7.32 -0.62
N CYS A 24 8.62 -7.27 -1.86
CA CYS A 24 8.81 -8.43 -2.72
C CYS A 24 10.24 -8.93 -2.56
N THR A 25 10.40 -10.23 -2.26
CA THR A 25 11.72 -10.89 -2.29
C THR A 25 12.19 -11.14 -3.72
N ASP A 26 11.25 -11.22 -4.66
CA ASP A 26 11.47 -11.24 -6.10
C ASP A 26 10.50 -10.28 -6.79
N GLU A 27 11.03 -9.18 -7.31
CA GLU A 27 10.25 -8.10 -7.93
C GLU A 27 9.50 -8.53 -9.20
N TYR A 28 9.81 -9.68 -9.80
CA TYR A 28 9.13 -10.21 -10.99
C TYR A 28 8.04 -11.23 -10.66
N ASN A 29 7.89 -11.59 -9.38
CA ASN A 29 6.91 -12.55 -8.92
C ASN A 29 5.97 -11.89 -7.91
N TYR A 30 4.75 -11.56 -8.32
CA TYR A 30 3.77 -10.91 -7.45
C TYR A 30 3.41 -11.70 -6.19
N LYS A 31 3.66 -13.02 -6.18
CA LYS A 31 3.44 -13.87 -5.00
C LYS A 31 4.58 -13.81 -4.00
N SER A 32 5.74 -13.25 -4.37
CA SER A 32 6.90 -13.08 -3.48
C SER A 32 6.69 -11.93 -2.48
N CYS A 33 5.78 -11.02 -2.79
CA CYS A 33 5.45 -9.80 -2.06
C CYS A 33 4.66 -10.09 -0.76
N THR A 34 5.32 -10.79 0.16
CA THR A 34 4.77 -11.31 1.42
C THR A 34 5.46 -10.74 2.66
N GLU A 35 6.66 -10.19 2.50
CA GLU A 35 7.35 -9.47 3.57
C GLU A 35 6.73 -8.08 3.75
N ILE A 36 7.04 -7.46 4.89
CA ILE A 36 6.55 -6.13 5.26
C ILE A 36 7.71 -5.25 5.67
N ARG A 37 7.58 -3.96 5.38
CA ARG A 37 8.47 -2.90 5.85
C ARG A 37 7.66 -1.86 6.58
N THR A 38 8.08 -1.55 7.80
CA THR A 38 7.58 -0.39 8.54
C THR A 38 8.05 0.89 7.87
N CYS A 39 7.11 1.77 7.59
CA CYS A 39 7.37 3.07 7.01
C CYS A 39 7.78 4.09 8.07
N HIS A 40 8.51 5.10 7.65
CA HIS A 40 8.79 6.27 8.49
C HIS A 40 7.49 6.98 8.87
N ASP A 41 7.43 7.57 10.07
CA ASP A 41 6.22 8.21 10.64
C ASP A 41 5.66 9.34 9.76
N SER A 42 6.48 9.90 8.88
CA SER A 42 6.05 10.92 7.92
C SER A 42 5.26 10.35 6.75
N HIS A 43 5.33 9.04 6.48
CA HIS A 43 4.66 8.36 5.37
C HIS A 43 3.35 7.73 5.85
N GLN A 44 2.33 7.90 5.03
CA GLN A 44 0.94 7.61 5.40
C GLN A 44 0.30 6.56 4.50
N ILE A 45 0.94 6.24 3.37
CA ILE A 45 0.39 5.34 2.37
C ILE A 45 1.48 4.55 1.65
N CYS A 46 1.10 3.40 1.12
CA CYS A 46 1.92 2.63 0.19
C CYS A 46 1.59 2.99 -1.25
N MET A 47 2.62 3.24 -2.04
CA MET A 47 2.50 3.34 -3.49
C MET A 47 3.09 2.08 -4.12
N VAL A 48 2.31 1.43 -4.96
CA VAL A 48 2.74 0.32 -5.82
C VAL A 48 3.10 0.87 -7.18
N ARG A 49 4.27 0.50 -7.69
CA ARG A 49 4.65 0.67 -9.09
C ARG A 49 4.76 -0.70 -9.74
N ILE A 50 4.10 -0.89 -10.87
CA ILE A 50 4.27 -2.08 -11.72
C ILE A 50 4.79 -1.60 -13.07
N ASP A 51 6.04 -1.92 -13.37
CA ASP A 51 6.66 -1.56 -14.64
C ASP A 51 6.37 -2.61 -15.71
N THR A 52 5.40 -2.32 -16.58
CA THR A 52 5.01 -3.26 -17.65
C THR A 52 6.03 -3.36 -18.78
N SER A 53 7.01 -2.45 -18.84
CA SER A 53 8.12 -2.53 -19.82
C SER A 53 9.22 -3.49 -19.36
N ILE A 54 9.33 -3.74 -18.06
CA ILE A 54 10.36 -4.58 -17.45
C ILE A 54 9.70 -5.80 -16.83
N ASN A 55 9.06 -6.63 -17.66
CA ASN A 55 8.46 -7.90 -17.24
C ASN A 55 7.55 -7.78 -15.98
N ASN A 56 6.76 -6.71 -15.92
CA ASN A 56 5.87 -6.41 -14.79
C ASN A 56 6.59 -6.29 -13.43
N ARG A 57 7.81 -5.74 -13.40
CA ARG A 57 8.58 -5.49 -12.17
C ARG A 57 7.76 -4.70 -11.15
N ILE A 58 7.69 -5.21 -9.93
CA ILE A 58 6.83 -4.71 -8.85
C ILE A 58 7.69 -4.03 -7.80
N GLU A 59 7.36 -2.79 -7.46
CA GLU A 59 8.04 -2.02 -6.42
C GLU A 59 7.02 -1.38 -5.47
N TYR A 60 7.31 -1.45 -4.17
CA TYR A 60 6.50 -0.83 -3.12
C TYR A 60 7.27 0.31 -2.46
N PHE A 61 6.63 1.47 -2.34
CA PHE A 61 7.19 2.67 -1.73
C PHE A 61 6.33 3.15 -0.56
N CYS A 62 6.97 3.51 0.54
CA CYS A 62 6.34 4.31 1.58
C CYS A 62 6.30 5.76 1.11
N THR A 63 5.14 6.40 1.11
CA THR A 63 5.00 7.78 0.63
C THR A 63 3.84 8.51 1.31
N ASN A 64 3.54 9.71 0.82
CA ASN A 64 2.43 10.56 1.27
C ASN A 64 1.26 10.47 0.29
N TYR A 65 0.04 10.66 0.78
CA TYR A 65 -1.20 10.60 -0.02
C TYR A 65 -1.12 11.46 -1.28
N ASN A 66 -0.68 12.72 -1.16
CA ASN A 66 -0.60 13.64 -2.29
C ASN A 66 0.35 13.16 -3.40
N ILE A 67 1.48 12.56 -3.03
CA ILE A 67 2.43 12.00 -4.00
C ILE A 67 1.84 10.76 -4.66
N CYS A 68 1.24 9.87 -3.87
CA CYS A 68 0.64 8.66 -4.39
C CYS A 68 -0.48 8.98 -5.39
N GLU A 69 -1.42 9.84 -5.01
CA GLU A 69 -2.55 10.26 -5.85
C GLU A 69 -2.07 10.92 -7.14
N LEU A 70 -1.01 11.74 -7.09
CA LEU A 70 -0.42 12.35 -8.28
C LEU A 70 0.01 11.30 -9.30
N TYR A 71 0.73 10.26 -8.88
CA TYR A 71 1.15 9.18 -9.79
C TYR A 71 -0.01 8.27 -10.19
N ALA A 72 -0.89 7.90 -9.26
CA ALA A 72 -2.04 7.04 -9.54
C ALA A 72 -3.03 7.71 -10.52
N SER A 73 -3.15 9.04 -10.48
CA SER A 73 -4.01 9.81 -11.40
C SER A 73 -3.59 9.70 -12.88
N GLN A 74 -2.35 9.31 -13.17
CA GLN A 74 -1.89 9.08 -14.55
C GLN A 74 -2.54 7.83 -15.16
N GLY A 75 -3.15 6.99 -14.33
CA GLY A 75 -3.79 5.76 -14.72
C GLY A 75 -2.80 4.64 -15.05
N CYS A 76 -3.35 3.48 -15.42
CA CYS A 76 -2.58 2.33 -15.87
C CYS A 76 -2.99 1.99 -17.30
N ASN A 77 -2.11 2.26 -18.26
CA ASN A 77 -2.28 1.79 -19.63
C ASN A 77 -1.15 0.80 -19.96
N PRO A 78 -1.39 -0.52 -19.81
CA PRO A 78 -0.37 -1.53 -20.08
C PRO A 78 0.07 -1.52 -21.55
N SER A 79 -0.76 -1.06 -22.49
CA SER A 79 -0.45 -1.06 -23.93
C SER A 79 0.65 -0.06 -24.32
N ASN A 80 0.86 0.99 -23.51
CA ASN A 80 1.87 2.02 -23.79
C ASN A 80 3.26 1.67 -23.24
N GLY A 81 3.42 0.49 -22.61
CA GLY A 81 4.71 0.09 -22.00
C GLY A 81 5.13 1.00 -20.84
N LEU A 82 4.15 1.56 -20.12
CA LEU A 82 4.40 2.47 -19.00
C LEU A 82 4.33 1.75 -17.67
N ALA A 83 4.85 2.41 -16.64
CA ALA A 83 4.64 2.00 -15.26
C ALA A 83 3.22 2.35 -14.81
N CYS A 84 2.56 1.42 -14.12
CA CYS A 84 1.28 1.63 -13.47
C CYS A 84 1.48 1.92 -12.00
N TYR A 85 0.73 2.89 -11.46
CA TYR A 85 0.84 3.33 -10.07
C TYR A 85 -0.49 3.17 -9.34
N PHE A 86 -0.44 2.67 -8.11
CA PHE A 86 -1.62 2.47 -7.28
C PHE A 86 -1.33 2.80 -5.81
N CYS A 87 -2.40 3.16 -5.10
CA CYS A 87 -2.34 3.62 -3.72
C CYS A 87 -3.09 2.64 -2.81
N CYS A 88 -2.45 2.22 -1.74
CA CYS A 88 -3.03 1.30 -0.76
C CYS A 88 -2.60 1.66 0.67
N ILE A 89 -3.54 1.53 1.60
CA ILE A 89 -3.43 2.03 2.99
C ILE A 89 -2.88 0.97 3.94
N ASP A 90 -2.94 -0.30 3.58
CA ASP A 90 -2.42 -1.38 4.40
C ASP A 90 -1.95 -2.54 3.52
N VAL A 91 -1.20 -3.46 4.14
CA VAL A 91 -0.61 -4.64 3.48
C VAL A 91 -1.68 -5.48 2.77
N GLU A 92 -2.87 -5.62 3.36
CA GLU A 92 -3.95 -6.42 2.80
C GLU A 92 -4.57 -5.77 1.57
N GLY A 93 -4.89 -4.48 1.64
CA GLY A 93 -5.39 -3.68 0.52
C GLY A 93 -4.38 -3.63 -0.62
N CYS A 94 -3.09 -3.51 -0.29
CA CYS A 94 -2.00 -3.59 -1.25
C CYS A 94 -1.90 -4.94 -1.97
N ARG A 95 -2.09 -6.04 -1.23
CA ARG A 95 -2.14 -7.39 -1.80
C ARG A 95 -3.35 -7.54 -2.72
N GLY A 96 -4.54 -7.15 -2.26
CA GLY A 96 -5.78 -7.28 -3.02
C GLY A 96 -5.73 -6.50 -4.35
N GLN A 97 -5.25 -5.26 -4.32
CA GLN A 97 -5.07 -4.46 -5.55
C GLN A 97 -4.07 -5.12 -6.51
N ARG A 98 -2.91 -5.55 -6.01
CA ARG A 98 -1.89 -6.23 -6.84
C ARG A 98 -2.47 -7.48 -7.50
N GLU A 99 -3.13 -8.35 -6.73
CA GLU A 99 -3.71 -9.59 -7.25
C GLU A 99 -4.78 -9.33 -8.30
N ALA A 100 -5.66 -8.34 -8.07
CA ALA A 100 -6.65 -7.92 -9.05
C ALA A 100 -6.01 -7.47 -10.38
N LEU A 101 -4.87 -6.79 -10.32
CA LEU A 101 -4.14 -6.34 -11.52
C LEU A 101 -3.52 -7.50 -12.29
N PHE A 102 -2.85 -8.41 -11.60
CA PHE A 102 -2.20 -9.57 -12.22
C PHE A 102 -3.19 -10.62 -12.71
N MET A 103 -4.37 -10.74 -12.10
CA MET A 103 -5.44 -11.65 -12.54
C MET A 103 -6.36 -11.03 -13.61
N GLY A 104 -6.44 -9.70 -13.68
CA GLY A 104 -7.29 -8.98 -14.63
C GLY A 104 -6.48 -8.33 -15.75
N ILE A 105 -6.03 -7.09 -15.50
CA ILE A 105 -5.46 -6.18 -16.50
C ILE A 105 -4.20 -6.74 -17.17
N LEU A 106 -3.35 -7.43 -16.41
CA LEU A 106 -2.08 -7.97 -16.90
C LEU A 106 -2.18 -9.43 -17.37
N ALA A 107 -3.27 -10.15 -17.06
CA ALA A 107 -3.43 -11.57 -17.41
C ALA A 107 -3.68 -11.81 -18.92
N GLY A 108 -4.06 -10.78 -19.66
CA GLY A 108 -4.34 -10.84 -21.10
C GLY A 108 -3.19 -10.41 -22.01
N LYS A 109 -2.00 -10.17 -21.44
CA LYS A 109 -0.76 -9.90 -22.17
C LYS A 109 0.18 -11.09 -22.10
#